data_AF-A0A8T0F4F2-F1
#
_entry.id   AF-A0A8T0F4F2-F1
#
_cell.length_a   1.000
_cell.length_b   1.000
_cell.length_c   1.000
_cell.angle_alpha   90.00
_cell.angle_beta   90.00
_cell.angle_gamma   90.00
#
_symmetry.space_group_name_H-M   'P 1'
#
loop_
_entity.id
_entity.type
_entity.pdbx_description
1 polymer ?
#
loop_
_entity_poly.entity_id
_entity_poly.type
_entity_poly.pdbx_seq_one_letter_code
_entity_poly.pdbx_strand_id
1 'polypeptide(L)'
;MSNRVEIRKKARDIELWELRQMLQDPSIDILNDVDAKFEKDPDRIITELELKHKKPQNDFMNKLSLPKGSEAPRELRRKEFVLRNSTLTNLWRSPNVRSLYNLILAFFVFLYLHIAIFYYFNVERLTRDLALVSWSFGQFHIVTAVWIGINLSIVFFLHPVFRFWASSRAFAKKKGLYDLMFCTLFVLYEAALLIIPPKIIIDCNIPPASSCALVMEQFRLFMKSYAFVRENINRVLKYKLHQDDDEESNSPPCPEVGKLIYFLFAPTLIYRDSYPRTSVCERNDVEIINNDPLAETIYRCG
;
A
#
# COMPACT_ATOMS: atom_id res chain seq x y z
N MET A 1 -25.09 -53.17 -22.32
CA MET A 1 -24.49 -51.86 -21.93
C MET A 1 -23.86 -51.10 -23.11
N SER A 2 -23.33 -51.77 -24.14
CA SER A 2 -22.65 -51.13 -25.30
C SER A 2 -23.54 -50.19 -26.14
N ASN A 3 -24.77 -50.61 -26.46
CA ASN A 3 -25.63 -49.89 -27.40
C ASN A 3 -26.10 -48.50 -26.90
N ARG A 4 -26.25 -48.30 -25.57
CA ARG A 4 -26.63 -47.00 -25.00
C ARG A 4 -25.50 -45.97 -25.01
N VAL A 5 -24.25 -46.43 -24.98
CA VAL A 5 -23.07 -45.54 -25.02
C VAL A 5 -22.86 -45.02 -26.44
N GLU A 6 -23.09 -45.88 -27.43
CA GLU A 6 -22.92 -45.54 -28.85
C GLU A 6 -23.99 -44.55 -29.34
N ILE A 7 -25.25 -44.73 -28.90
CA ILE A 7 -26.34 -43.78 -29.19
C ILE A 7 -26.05 -42.40 -28.57
N ARG A 8 -25.51 -42.34 -27.34
CA ARG A 8 -25.13 -41.08 -26.70
C ARG A 8 -23.93 -40.40 -27.36
N LYS A 9 -23.03 -41.18 -27.95
CA LYS A 9 -21.89 -40.63 -28.70
C LYS A 9 -22.39 -39.99 -29.99
N LYS A 10 -23.19 -40.72 -30.76
CA LYS A 10 -23.80 -40.23 -32.01
C LYS A 10 -24.70 -39.01 -31.81
N ALA A 11 -25.47 -38.95 -30.71
CA ALA A 11 -26.28 -37.79 -30.38
C ALA A 11 -25.44 -36.54 -30.05
N ARG A 12 -24.34 -36.69 -29.30
CA ARG A 12 -23.43 -35.56 -29.01
C ARG A 12 -22.67 -35.10 -30.24
N ASP A 13 -22.26 -36.03 -31.10
CA ASP A 13 -21.55 -35.68 -32.33
C ASP A 13 -22.45 -34.90 -33.30
N ILE A 14 -23.76 -35.21 -33.32
CA ILE A 14 -24.77 -34.41 -34.03
C ILE A 14 -24.92 -33.05 -33.35
N GLU A 15 -25.20 -32.92 -32.05
CA GLU A 15 -25.31 -31.58 -31.43
C GLU A 15 -24.05 -30.70 -31.62
N LEU A 16 -22.86 -31.31 -31.62
CA LEU A 16 -21.59 -30.61 -31.87
C LEU A 16 -21.46 -30.08 -33.30
N TRP A 17 -22.04 -30.77 -34.29
CA TRP A 17 -22.00 -30.34 -35.70
C TRP A 17 -22.90 -29.12 -35.93
N GLU A 18 -24.00 -29.04 -35.18
CA GLU A 18 -25.06 -28.05 -35.34
C GLU A 18 -24.63 -26.76 -34.67
N LEU A 19 -24.03 -26.87 -33.48
CA LEU A 19 -23.37 -25.75 -32.82
C LEU A 19 -22.22 -25.17 -33.67
N ARG A 20 -21.47 -26.01 -34.38
CA ARG A 20 -20.38 -25.54 -35.25
C ARG A 20 -20.91 -24.78 -36.46
N GLN A 21 -22.00 -25.25 -37.07
CA GLN A 21 -22.66 -24.52 -38.16
C GLN A 21 -23.26 -23.19 -37.69
N MET A 22 -23.99 -23.19 -36.56
CA MET A 22 -24.59 -21.96 -36.00
C MET A 22 -23.56 -20.90 -35.61
N LEU A 23 -22.33 -21.29 -35.26
CA LEU A 23 -21.24 -20.36 -34.96
C LEU A 23 -20.48 -19.89 -36.21
N GLN A 24 -20.44 -20.69 -37.29
CA GLN A 24 -19.73 -20.33 -38.51
C GLN A 24 -20.54 -19.38 -39.41
N ASP A 25 -21.85 -19.59 -39.54
CA ASP A 25 -22.72 -18.73 -40.38
C ASP A 25 -22.64 -17.23 -40.03
N PRO A 26 -22.88 -16.80 -38.77
CA PRO A 26 -22.85 -15.38 -38.44
C PRO A 26 -21.45 -14.78 -38.55
N SER A 27 -20.39 -15.59 -38.35
CA SER A 27 -19.02 -15.10 -38.46
C SER A 27 -18.63 -14.83 -39.92
N ILE A 28 -19.14 -15.61 -40.87
CA ILE A 28 -18.89 -15.45 -42.30
C ILE A 28 -19.69 -14.26 -42.85
N ASP A 29 -20.95 -14.10 -42.42
CA ASP A 29 -21.79 -12.97 -42.80
C ASP A 29 -21.22 -11.63 -42.31
N ILE A 30 -20.70 -11.58 -41.07
CA ILE A 30 -20.03 -10.38 -40.54
C ILE A 30 -18.75 -10.08 -41.33
N LEU A 31 -17.97 -11.09 -41.72
CA LEU A 31 -16.76 -10.88 -42.51
C LEU A 31 -17.07 -10.33 -43.89
N ASN A 32 -18.10 -10.87 -44.55
CA ASN A 32 -18.54 -10.39 -45.86
C ASN A 32 -19.14 -8.97 -45.80
N ASP A 33 -19.87 -8.62 -44.73
CA ASP A 33 -20.39 -7.25 -44.53
C ASP A 33 -19.25 -6.25 -44.26
N VAL A 34 -18.23 -6.65 -43.50
CA VAL A 34 -17.04 -5.82 -43.27
C VAL A 34 -16.22 -5.64 -44.54
N ASP A 35 -16.00 -6.70 -45.32
CA ASP A 35 -15.28 -6.62 -46.60
C ASP A 35 -16.04 -5.78 -47.63
N ALA A 36 -17.37 -5.95 -47.76
CA ALA A 36 -18.19 -5.13 -48.64
C ALA A 36 -18.18 -3.64 -48.24
N LYS A 37 -18.09 -3.36 -46.93
CA LYS A 37 -17.99 -2.00 -46.40
C LYS A 37 -16.59 -1.40 -46.58
N PHE A 38 -15.56 -2.24 -46.67
CA PHE A 38 -14.19 -1.84 -46.99
C PHE A 38 -14.00 -1.53 -48.47
N GLU A 39 -14.63 -2.31 -49.36
CA GLU A 39 -14.49 -2.16 -50.82
C GLU A 39 -15.18 -0.87 -51.34
N LYS A 40 -16.26 -0.44 -50.68
CA LYS A 40 -17.11 0.65 -51.19
C LYS A 40 -16.56 2.06 -50.92
N ASP A 41 -15.73 2.26 -49.89
CA ASP A 41 -15.28 3.60 -49.50
C ASP A 41 -14.06 3.60 -48.53
N PRO A 42 -12.88 3.07 -48.94
CA PRO A 42 -11.72 2.94 -48.06
C PRO A 42 -11.21 4.29 -47.54
N ASP A 43 -11.27 5.33 -48.38
CA ASP A 43 -10.71 6.65 -48.08
C ASP A 43 -11.48 7.39 -46.97
N ARG A 44 -12.80 7.16 -46.85
CA ARG A 44 -13.62 7.75 -45.76
C ARG A 44 -13.28 7.14 -44.40
N ILE A 45 -13.04 5.84 -44.34
CA ILE A 45 -12.69 5.15 -43.08
C ILE A 45 -11.27 5.55 -42.66
N ILE A 46 -10.32 5.65 -43.60
CA ILE A 46 -8.97 6.15 -43.31
C ILE A 46 -9.04 7.59 -42.80
N THR A 47 -9.85 8.45 -43.41
CA THR A 47 -10.02 9.85 -42.97
C THR A 47 -10.70 9.95 -41.59
N GLU A 48 -11.69 9.11 -41.30
CA GLU A 48 -12.31 9.04 -39.96
C GLU A 48 -11.34 8.50 -38.90
N LEU A 49 -10.50 7.53 -39.23
CA LEU A 49 -9.46 7.01 -38.34
C LEU A 49 -8.36 8.07 -38.11
N GLU A 50 -7.95 8.80 -39.15
CA GLU A 50 -7.01 9.93 -39.01
C GLU A 50 -7.60 11.07 -38.17
N LEU A 51 -8.89 11.42 -38.35
CA LEU A 51 -9.58 12.42 -37.54
C LEU A 51 -9.72 11.98 -36.08
N LYS A 52 -10.06 10.70 -35.85
CA LYS A 52 -10.19 10.12 -34.50
C LYS A 52 -8.84 9.93 -33.81
N HIS A 53 -7.74 9.84 -34.55
CA HIS A 53 -6.37 9.81 -34.00
C HIS A 53 -5.79 11.23 -33.78
N LYS A 54 -6.08 12.20 -34.65
CA LYS A 54 -5.68 13.61 -34.47
C LYS A 54 -6.40 14.29 -33.30
N LYS A 55 -7.68 13.97 -33.05
CA LYS A 55 -8.46 14.53 -31.93
C LYS A 55 -7.83 14.31 -30.54
N PRO A 56 -7.43 13.07 -30.14
CA PRO A 56 -6.77 12.83 -28.87
C PRO A 56 -5.34 13.38 -28.83
N GLN A 57 -4.62 13.42 -29.96
CA GLN A 57 -3.26 13.96 -30.01
C GLN A 57 -3.22 15.49 -29.84
N ASN A 58 -4.18 16.22 -30.42
CA ASN A 58 -4.28 17.67 -30.26
C ASN A 58 -4.72 18.09 -28.85
N ASP A 59 -5.59 17.30 -28.20
CA ASP A 59 -6.01 17.54 -26.81
C ASP A 59 -4.88 17.22 -25.81
N PHE A 60 -4.02 16.25 -26.13
CA PHE A 60 -2.81 15.93 -25.37
C PHE A 60 -1.70 16.99 -25.58
N MET A 61 -1.51 17.48 -26.81
CA MET A 61 -0.53 18.53 -27.14
C MET A 61 -0.89 19.90 -26.56
N ASN A 62 -2.18 20.27 -26.57
CA ASN A 62 -2.65 21.52 -25.94
C ASN A 62 -2.56 21.46 -24.40
N LYS A 63 -2.64 20.27 -23.79
CA LYS A 63 -2.35 20.09 -22.35
C LYS A 63 -0.84 20.05 -22.03
N LEU A 64 0.02 19.87 -23.04
CA LEU A 64 1.48 19.79 -22.87
C LEU A 64 2.19 21.15 -23.03
N SER A 65 1.54 22.13 -23.67
CA SER A 65 2.05 23.50 -23.77
C SER A 65 1.65 24.35 -22.57
N LEU A 66 2.43 24.26 -21.49
CA LEU A 66 2.49 25.28 -20.43
C LEU A 66 3.15 26.56 -20.99
N PRO A 67 2.78 27.76 -20.48
CA PRO A 67 3.32 29.02 -20.97
C PRO A 67 4.81 29.10 -20.67
N LYS A 68 5.56 29.59 -21.66
CA LYS A 68 7.01 29.73 -21.65
C LYS A 68 7.42 30.83 -20.65
N GLY A 69 7.65 30.44 -19.41
CA GLY A 69 8.28 31.25 -18.36
C GLY A 69 9.40 30.44 -17.71
N SER A 70 10.52 31.07 -17.42
CA SER A 70 11.73 30.46 -16.85
C SER A 70 11.46 29.71 -15.54
N GLU A 71 11.40 28.38 -15.57
CA GLU A 71 11.17 27.56 -14.38
C GLU A 71 12.43 26.78 -13.99
N ALA A 72 12.83 26.98 -12.73
CA ALA A 72 13.76 26.14 -11.97
C ALA A 72 13.31 24.66 -11.99
N PRO A 73 14.17 23.67 -11.64
CA PRO A 73 13.84 22.26 -11.83
C PRO A 73 12.54 21.92 -11.09
N ARG A 74 11.55 21.42 -11.84
CA ARG A 74 10.19 21.12 -11.37
C ARG A 74 10.25 20.31 -10.07
N GLU A 75 9.99 20.97 -8.94
CA GLU A 75 9.83 20.28 -7.65
C GLU A 75 8.65 19.30 -7.79
N LEU A 76 8.88 18.01 -7.51
CA LEU A 76 7.82 17.00 -7.53
C LEU A 76 6.66 17.47 -6.63
N ARG A 77 5.44 17.42 -7.16
CA ARG A 77 4.23 17.90 -6.46
C ARG A 77 4.15 17.24 -5.07
N ARG A 78 4.19 18.07 -4.04
CA ARG A 78 4.20 17.67 -2.64
C ARG A 78 2.91 16.90 -2.31
N LYS A 79 3.01 15.72 -1.67
CA LYS A 79 1.83 14.95 -1.23
C LYS A 79 1.07 15.74 -0.16
N GLU A 80 -0.18 16.04 -0.47
CA GLU A 80 -1.15 16.67 0.44
C GLU A 80 -2.02 15.59 1.08
N PHE A 81 -2.21 15.68 2.40
CA PHE A 81 -3.06 14.76 3.13
C PHE A 81 -4.43 15.40 3.30
N VAL A 82 -5.43 14.84 2.61
CA VAL A 82 -6.82 15.26 2.70
C VAL A 82 -7.61 14.17 3.40
N LEU A 83 -8.59 14.57 4.23
CA LEU A 83 -9.52 13.63 4.82
C LEU A 83 -10.35 12.97 3.71
N ARG A 84 -10.18 11.66 3.55
CA ARG A 84 -10.87 10.88 2.51
C ARG A 84 -11.10 9.47 3.02
N ASN A 85 -12.29 8.93 2.75
CA ASN A 85 -12.60 7.54 3.01
C ASN A 85 -11.78 6.61 2.10
N SER A 86 -11.40 5.44 2.62
CA SER A 86 -10.69 4.41 1.86
C SER A 86 -11.45 4.08 0.56
N THR A 87 -10.71 3.87 -0.53
CA THR A 87 -11.31 3.50 -1.82
C THR A 87 -12.12 2.22 -1.72
N LEU A 88 -11.65 1.26 -0.92
CA LEU A 88 -12.36 0.02 -0.65
C LEU A 88 -13.71 0.27 0.03
N THR A 89 -13.78 1.16 1.02
CA THR A 89 -15.05 1.55 1.67
C THR A 89 -16.03 2.16 0.67
N ASN A 90 -15.55 3.03 -0.23
CA ASN A 90 -16.39 3.58 -1.29
C ASN A 90 -16.84 2.49 -2.28
N LEU A 91 -15.96 1.54 -2.60
CA LEU A 91 -16.22 0.46 -3.53
C LEU A 91 -17.21 -0.57 -2.97
N TRP A 92 -17.17 -0.83 -1.66
CA TRP A 92 -18.14 -1.67 -0.93
C TRP A 92 -19.57 -1.11 -0.91
N ARG A 93 -19.73 0.17 -1.21
CA ARG A 93 -21.05 0.76 -1.40
C ARG A 93 -21.74 0.26 -2.67
N SER A 94 -20.97 -0.21 -3.65
CA SER A 94 -21.50 -0.81 -4.87
C SER A 94 -22.10 -2.21 -4.61
N PRO A 95 -23.23 -2.56 -5.25
CA PRO A 95 -23.90 -3.85 -5.02
C PRO A 95 -23.07 -5.05 -5.50
N ASN A 96 -22.28 -4.88 -6.56
CA ASN A 96 -21.47 -5.96 -7.15
C ASN A 96 -20.37 -6.44 -6.19
N VAL A 97 -19.65 -5.52 -5.55
CA VAL A 97 -18.57 -5.86 -4.61
C VAL A 97 -19.11 -6.38 -3.29
N ARG A 98 -20.29 -5.92 -2.86
CA ARG A 98 -20.98 -6.48 -1.69
C ARG A 98 -21.34 -7.95 -1.87
N SER A 99 -21.78 -8.34 -3.06
CA SER A 99 -22.08 -9.75 -3.36
C SER A 99 -20.81 -10.61 -3.32
N LEU A 100 -19.70 -10.12 -3.89
CA LEU A 100 -18.40 -10.78 -3.81
C LEU A 100 -17.91 -10.92 -2.36
N TYR A 101 -18.08 -9.88 -1.53
CA TYR A 101 -17.77 -9.95 -0.12
C TYR A 101 -18.56 -11.05 0.58
N ASN A 102 -19.88 -11.09 0.39
CA ASN A 102 -20.72 -12.13 0.99
C ASN A 102 -20.32 -13.54 0.52
N LEU A 103 -19.90 -13.70 -0.74
CA LEU A 103 -19.40 -14.97 -1.27
C LEU A 103 -18.09 -15.39 -0.60
N ILE A 104 -17.13 -14.45 -0.48
CA ILE A 104 -15.86 -14.70 0.19
C ILE A 104 -16.09 -15.02 1.67
N LEU A 105 -16.99 -14.28 2.33
CA LEU A 105 -17.36 -14.51 3.73
C LEU A 105 -18.00 -15.90 3.91
N ALA A 106 -18.95 -16.28 3.05
CA ALA A 106 -19.56 -17.60 3.09
C ALA A 106 -18.53 -18.72 2.89
N PHE A 107 -17.56 -18.53 1.99
CA PHE A 107 -16.44 -19.45 1.80
C PHE A 107 -15.57 -19.56 3.06
N PHE A 108 -15.23 -18.45 3.71
CA PHE A 108 -14.49 -18.47 4.98
C PHE A 108 -15.27 -19.14 6.11
N VAL A 109 -16.58 -18.91 6.22
CA VAL A 109 -17.43 -19.59 7.21
C VAL A 109 -17.48 -21.09 6.92
N PHE A 110 -17.64 -21.49 5.67
CA PHE A 110 -17.61 -22.90 5.28
C PHE A 110 -16.25 -23.55 5.60
N LEU A 111 -15.14 -22.86 5.28
CA LEU A 111 -13.80 -23.30 5.61
C LEU A 111 -13.60 -23.43 7.13
N TYR A 112 -14.08 -22.45 7.90
CA TYR A 112 -14.03 -22.48 9.35
C TYR A 112 -14.83 -23.65 9.92
N LEU A 113 -16.07 -23.86 9.46
CA LEU A 113 -16.90 -25.00 9.88
C LEU A 113 -16.23 -26.33 9.51
N HIS A 114 -15.65 -26.43 8.32
CA HIS A 114 -14.92 -27.62 7.88
C HIS A 114 -13.72 -27.92 8.81
N ILE A 115 -12.92 -26.89 9.11
CA ILE A 115 -11.78 -26.99 10.03
C ILE A 115 -12.25 -27.34 11.45
N ALA A 116 -13.32 -26.72 11.94
CA ALA A 116 -13.88 -26.96 13.26
C ALA A 116 -14.40 -28.40 13.41
N ILE A 117 -15.15 -28.91 12.42
CA ILE A 117 -15.62 -30.30 12.40
C ILE A 117 -14.43 -31.26 12.34
N PHE A 118 -13.43 -31.00 11.49
CA PHE A 118 -12.24 -31.83 11.37
C PHE A 118 -11.46 -31.94 12.70
N TYR A 119 -11.29 -30.83 13.42
CA TYR A 119 -10.60 -30.82 14.71
C TYR A 119 -11.47 -31.32 15.87
N TYR A 120 -12.80 -31.19 15.80
CA TYR A 120 -13.71 -31.80 16.76
C TYR A 120 -13.55 -33.34 16.79
N PHE A 121 -13.41 -33.96 15.61
CA PHE A 121 -13.14 -35.39 15.52
C PHE A 121 -11.69 -35.78 15.87
N ASN A 122 -10.76 -34.83 15.85
CA ASN A 122 -9.32 -35.08 16.05
C ASN A 122 -8.71 -34.11 17.08
N VAL A 123 -9.19 -34.16 18.32
CA VAL A 123 -8.77 -33.23 19.39
C VAL A 123 -7.27 -33.30 19.67
N GLU A 124 -6.66 -34.47 19.62
CA GLU A 124 -5.21 -34.65 19.81
C GLU A 124 -4.36 -33.95 18.73
N ARG A 125 -4.91 -33.84 17.51
CA ARG A 125 -4.25 -33.14 16.42
C ARG A 125 -4.36 -31.62 16.60
N LEU A 126 -5.50 -31.13 17.08
CA LEU A 126 -5.70 -29.72 17.38
C LEU A 126 -4.67 -29.18 18.38
N THR A 127 -4.44 -29.89 19.49
CA THR A 127 -3.47 -29.45 20.51
C THR A 127 -2.04 -29.43 19.97
N ARG A 128 -1.69 -30.40 19.12
CA ARG A 128 -0.39 -30.44 18.43
C ARG A 128 -0.22 -29.28 17.45
N ASP A 129 -1.22 -29.03 16.61
CA ASP A 129 -1.16 -27.97 15.61
C ASP A 129 -1.17 -26.58 16.28
N LEU A 130 -1.94 -26.37 17.35
CA LEU A 130 -1.87 -25.16 18.18
C LEU A 130 -0.52 -25.01 18.89
N ALA A 131 0.10 -26.11 19.34
CA ALA A 131 1.44 -26.07 19.92
C ALA A 131 2.48 -25.65 18.87
N LEU A 132 2.35 -26.08 17.61
CA LEU A 132 3.20 -25.61 16.50
C LEU A 132 3.00 -24.12 16.21
N VAL A 133 1.76 -23.63 16.24
CA VAL A 133 1.46 -22.19 16.09
C VAL A 133 2.09 -21.40 17.25
N SER A 134 1.89 -21.85 18.49
CA SER A 134 2.48 -21.22 19.68
C SER A 134 4.01 -21.21 19.62
N TRP A 135 4.62 -22.31 19.20
CA TRP A 135 6.06 -22.40 18.96
C TRP A 135 6.54 -21.43 17.88
N SER A 136 5.76 -21.26 16.80
CA SER A 136 6.06 -20.33 15.70
C SER A 136 6.04 -18.86 16.14
N PHE A 137 5.23 -18.50 17.14
CA PHE A 137 5.21 -17.18 17.78
C PHE A 137 6.08 -17.11 19.06
N GLY A 138 6.96 -18.09 19.26
CA GLY A 138 7.85 -18.14 20.41
C GLY A 138 8.77 -16.91 20.49
N GLN A 139 9.31 -16.69 21.69
CA GLN A 139 10.27 -15.62 22.00
C GLN A 139 9.75 -14.19 21.76
N PHE A 140 8.45 -13.97 21.92
CA PHE A 140 7.82 -12.64 21.78
C PHE A 140 8.47 -11.56 22.66
N HIS A 141 8.98 -11.91 23.84
CA HIS A 141 9.66 -10.97 24.74
C HIS A 141 10.90 -10.34 24.10
N ILE A 142 11.72 -11.14 23.41
CA ILE A 142 12.93 -10.65 22.71
C ILE A 142 12.53 -9.75 21.55
N VAL A 143 11.56 -10.19 20.74
CA VAL A 143 11.04 -9.42 19.60
C VAL A 143 10.52 -8.06 20.05
N THR A 144 9.74 -8.03 21.12
CA THR A 144 9.18 -6.81 21.69
C THR A 144 10.28 -5.91 22.25
N ALA A 145 11.26 -6.47 22.95
CA ALA A 145 12.39 -5.71 23.48
C ALA A 145 13.23 -5.06 22.36
N VAL A 146 13.53 -5.80 21.29
CA VAL A 146 14.24 -5.27 20.11
C VAL A 146 13.41 -4.19 19.43
N TRP A 147 12.11 -4.42 19.25
CA TRP A 147 11.20 -3.44 18.65
C TRP A 147 11.17 -2.14 19.46
N ILE A 148 11.00 -2.21 20.79
CA ILE A 148 11.06 -1.04 21.67
C ILE A 148 12.44 -0.38 21.54
N GLY A 149 13.52 -1.15 21.51
CA GLY A 149 14.88 -0.65 21.36
C GLY A 149 15.09 0.17 20.08
N ILE A 150 14.58 -0.30 18.93
CA ILE A 150 14.69 0.44 17.66
C ILE A 150 13.87 1.74 17.71
N ASN A 151 12.64 1.69 18.22
CA ASN A 151 11.79 2.89 18.37
C ASN A 151 12.46 3.91 19.31
N LEU A 152 13.00 3.45 20.43
CA LEU A 152 13.74 4.26 21.39
C LEU A 152 14.98 4.86 20.75
N SER A 153 15.72 4.07 19.96
CA SER A 153 16.91 4.54 19.26
C SER A 153 16.61 5.71 18.32
N ILE A 154 15.49 5.67 17.60
CA ILE A 154 15.07 6.78 16.73
C ILE A 154 14.79 8.05 17.56
N VAL A 155 14.14 7.91 18.71
CA VAL A 155 13.82 9.07 19.56
C VAL A 155 15.06 9.62 20.27
N PHE A 156 15.93 8.76 20.81
CA PHE A 156 17.06 9.16 21.65
C PHE A 156 18.37 9.40 20.90
N PHE A 157 18.56 8.84 19.70
CA PHE A 157 19.75 9.10 18.88
C PHE A 157 19.42 10.03 17.71
N LEU A 158 18.48 9.65 16.83
CA LEU A 158 18.22 10.40 15.59
C LEU A 158 17.76 11.84 15.87
N HIS A 159 16.81 12.04 16.77
CA HIS A 159 16.26 13.38 17.08
C HIS A 159 17.31 14.35 17.65
N PRO A 160 18.08 14.02 18.70
CA PRO A 160 19.08 14.95 19.23
C PRO A 160 20.26 15.14 18.28
N VAL A 161 20.70 14.11 17.53
CA VAL A 161 21.74 14.27 16.50
C VAL A 161 21.29 15.25 15.42
N PHE A 162 20.03 15.15 14.97
CA PHE A 162 19.45 16.10 14.03
C PHE A 162 19.37 17.52 14.60
N ARG A 163 18.93 17.66 15.86
CA ARG A 163 18.86 18.95 16.56
C ARG A 163 20.24 19.59 16.73
N PHE A 164 21.25 18.79 17.06
CA PHE A 164 22.64 19.24 17.19
C PHE A 164 23.24 19.69 15.86
N TRP A 165 22.95 18.97 14.77
CA TRP A 165 23.36 19.40 13.43
C TRP A 165 22.70 20.72 13.02
N ALA A 166 21.38 20.87 13.27
CA ALA A 166 20.64 22.09 12.95
C ALA A 166 21.16 23.31 13.72
N SER A 167 21.47 23.17 15.02
CA SER A 167 22.08 24.26 15.80
C SER A 167 23.51 24.56 15.36
N SER A 168 24.33 23.53 15.13
CA SER A 168 25.72 23.71 14.70
C SER A 168 25.83 24.43 13.36
N ARG A 169 24.88 24.21 12.44
CA ARG A 169 24.80 24.92 11.15
C ARG A 169 24.55 26.42 11.31
N ALA A 170 23.84 26.85 12.35
CA ALA A 170 23.58 28.26 12.63
C ALA A 170 24.85 29.00 13.11
N PHE A 171 25.75 28.31 13.82
CA PHE A 171 26.98 28.90 14.36
C PHE A 171 28.22 28.71 13.47
N ALA A 172 28.22 27.70 12.59
CA ALA A 172 29.40 27.33 11.81
C ALA A 172 29.62 28.19 10.55
N LYS A 173 30.82 28.75 10.41
CA LYS A 173 31.27 29.47 9.20
C LYS A 173 31.56 28.55 8.01
N LYS A 174 31.97 27.29 8.24
CA LYS A 174 32.24 26.26 7.21
C LYS A 174 31.11 25.23 7.15
N LYS A 175 30.03 25.56 6.43
CA LYS A 175 28.79 24.74 6.38
C LYS A 175 28.99 23.33 5.79
N GLY A 176 29.85 23.17 4.79
CA GLY A 176 30.01 21.89 4.07
C GLY A 176 30.62 20.74 4.88
N LEU A 177 31.52 21.02 5.83
CA LEU A 177 32.15 19.96 6.63
C LEU A 177 31.15 19.33 7.61
N TYR A 178 30.32 20.15 8.26
CA TYR A 178 29.30 19.66 9.19
C TYR A 178 28.19 18.88 8.48
N ASP A 179 27.84 19.28 7.26
CA ASP A 179 26.89 18.55 6.42
C ASP A 179 27.43 17.17 6.02
N LEU A 180 28.72 17.08 5.67
CA LEU A 180 29.38 15.80 5.40
C LEU A 180 29.41 14.91 6.65
N MET A 181 29.81 15.46 7.80
CA MET A 181 29.84 14.70 9.07
C MET A 181 28.47 14.15 9.44
N PHE A 182 27.41 14.97 9.35
CA PHE A 182 26.05 14.52 9.63
C PHE A 182 25.60 13.43 8.64
N CYS A 183 25.89 13.59 7.34
CA CYS A 183 25.59 12.59 6.33
C CYS A 183 26.27 11.25 6.65
N THR A 184 27.58 11.27 6.98
CA THR A 184 28.32 10.05 7.33
C THR A 184 27.76 9.37 8.59
N LEU A 185 27.42 10.14 9.63
CA LEU A 185 26.86 9.61 10.87
C LEU A 185 25.46 9.02 10.64
N PHE A 186 24.64 9.67 9.80
CA PHE A 186 23.31 9.20 9.45
C PHE A 186 23.36 7.90 8.63
N VAL A 187 24.25 7.82 7.62
CA VAL A 187 24.44 6.59 6.84
C VAL A 187 24.93 5.44 7.73
N LEU A 188 25.86 5.71 8.65
CA LEU A 188 26.32 4.72 9.61
C LEU A 188 25.18 4.24 10.53
N TYR A 189 24.34 5.16 10.99
CA TYR A 189 23.16 4.84 11.81
C TYR A 189 22.15 3.97 11.06
N GLU A 190 21.81 4.33 9.82
CA GLU A 190 20.90 3.54 8.98
C GLU A 190 21.46 2.15 8.66
N ALA A 191 22.77 2.04 8.41
CA ALA A 191 23.43 0.75 8.24
C ALA A 191 23.38 -0.10 9.52
N ALA A 192 23.59 0.52 10.69
CA ALA A 192 23.47 -0.16 11.98
C ALA A 192 22.05 -0.67 12.22
N LEU A 193 21.02 0.16 11.94
CA LEU A 193 19.61 -0.26 12.02
C LEU A 193 19.28 -1.41 11.08
N LEU A 194 19.97 -1.52 9.94
CA LEU A 194 19.76 -2.61 8.99
C LEU A 194 20.43 -3.93 9.44
N ILE A 195 21.59 -3.86 10.10
CA ILE A 195 22.40 -5.03 10.47
C ILE A 195 22.03 -5.60 11.86
N ILE A 196 21.71 -4.74 12.84
CA ILE A 196 21.51 -5.15 14.23
C ILE A 196 20.34 -6.14 14.40
N PRO A 197 19.11 -5.87 13.90
CA PRO A 197 17.98 -6.78 14.13
C PRO A 197 18.15 -8.17 13.48
N PRO A 198 18.64 -8.30 12.22
CA PRO A 198 18.94 -9.61 11.63
C PRO A 198 20.00 -10.38 12.39
N LYS A 199 21.02 -9.69 12.93
CA LYS A 199 22.04 -10.35 13.76
C LYS A 199 21.41 -10.94 15.02
N ILE A 200 20.53 -10.20 15.70
CA ILE A 200 19.82 -10.69 16.89
C ILE A 200 18.91 -11.88 16.56
N ILE A 201 18.26 -11.87 15.39
CA ILE A 201 17.43 -12.99 14.92
C ILE A 201 18.27 -14.28 14.80
N ILE A 202 19.48 -14.18 14.23
CA ILE A 202 20.39 -15.32 14.05
C ILE A 202 20.95 -15.77 15.40
N ASP A 203 21.43 -14.84 16.22
CA ASP A 203 22.07 -15.15 17.51
C ASP A 203 21.09 -15.75 18.52
N CYS A 204 19.83 -15.30 18.53
CA CYS A 204 18.78 -15.82 19.42
C CYS A 204 17.96 -16.99 18.83
N ASN A 205 18.21 -17.35 17.57
CA ASN A 205 17.48 -18.37 16.81
C ASN A 205 15.95 -18.20 16.92
N ILE A 206 15.47 -17.00 16.56
CA ILE A 206 14.06 -16.61 16.70
C ILE A 206 13.19 -17.43 15.72
N PRO A 207 12.00 -17.93 16.14
CA PRO A 207 11.08 -18.64 15.26
C PRO A 207 10.71 -17.85 13.99
N PRO A 208 10.29 -18.52 12.89
CA PRO A 208 10.13 -17.88 11.60
C PRO A 208 9.02 -16.82 11.55
N ALA A 209 7.90 -17.04 12.26
CA ALA A 209 6.79 -16.09 12.23
C ALA A 209 7.13 -14.80 13.00
N SER A 210 7.75 -14.94 14.18
CA SER A 210 8.22 -13.79 14.96
C SER A 210 9.38 -13.05 14.29
N SER A 211 10.29 -13.76 13.62
CA SER A 211 11.36 -13.16 12.81
C SER A 211 10.82 -12.33 11.65
N CYS A 212 9.81 -12.84 10.94
CA CYS A 212 9.14 -12.11 9.86
C CYS A 212 8.52 -10.81 10.38
N ALA A 213 7.80 -10.87 11.51
CA ALA A 213 7.22 -9.69 12.14
C ALA A 213 8.28 -8.64 12.51
N LEU A 214 9.41 -9.07 13.08
CA LEU A 214 10.50 -8.17 13.44
C LEU A 214 11.14 -7.49 12.21
N VAL A 215 11.37 -8.24 11.13
CA VAL A 215 11.94 -7.70 9.89
C VAL A 215 10.98 -6.72 9.21
N MET A 216 9.68 -7.02 9.18
CA MET A 216 8.68 -6.09 8.64
C MET A 216 8.66 -4.77 9.42
N GLU A 217 8.69 -4.85 10.74
CA GLU A 217 8.78 -3.67 11.61
C GLU A 217 10.11 -2.92 11.43
N GLN A 218 11.23 -3.63 11.24
CA GLN A 218 12.53 -3.04 10.95
C GLN A 218 12.50 -2.20 9.68
N PHE A 219 12.00 -2.75 8.57
CA PHE A 219 11.88 -2.00 7.31
C PHE A 219 10.93 -0.81 7.42
N ARG A 220 9.82 -0.97 8.16
CA ARG A 220 8.87 0.11 8.44
C ARG A 220 9.58 1.27 9.15
N LEU A 221 10.38 0.99 10.17
CA LEU A 221 11.10 1.99 10.95
C LEU A 221 12.25 2.64 10.16
N PHE A 222 12.99 1.86 9.36
CA PHE A 222 14.03 2.35 8.44
C PHE A 222 13.47 3.36 7.42
N MET A 223 12.34 3.04 6.79
CA MET A 223 11.71 3.98 5.85
C MET A 223 11.26 5.27 6.53
N LYS A 224 10.81 5.18 7.79
CA LYS A 224 10.37 6.33 8.58
C LYS A 224 11.52 7.21 9.03
N SER A 225 12.64 6.66 9.50
CA SER A 225 13.82 7.44 9.87
C SER A 225 14.36 8.22 8.66
N TYR A 226 14.46 7.55 7.50
CA TYR A 226 14.85 8.20 6.25
C TYR A 226 13.88 9.31 5.83
N ALA A 227 12.56 9.04 5.86
CA ALA A 227 11.55 10.04 5.50
C ALA A 227 11.55 11.26 6.44
N PHE A 228 11.76 11.04 7.74
CA PHE A 228 11.89 12.10 8.72
C PHE A 228 13.09 12.99 8.42
N VAL A 229 14.28 12.41 8.24
CA VAL A 229 15.50 13.16 7.97
C VAL A 229 15.38 13.93 6.65
N ARG A 230 14.91 13.28 5.59
CA ARG A 230 14.74 13.91 4.27
C ARG A 230 13.83 15.13 4.30
N GLU A 231 12.67 15.06 4.94
CA GLU A 231 11.73 16.19 4.99
C GLU A 231 12.26 17.34 5.84
N ASN A 232 12.92 17.03 6.97
CA ASN A 232 13.45 18.06 7.87
C ASN A 232 14.74 18.71 7.35
N ILE A 233 15.62 17.97 6.63
CA ILE A 233 16.80 18.56 5.96
C ILE A 233 16.34 19.63 4.96
N ASN A 234 15.37 19.30 4.09
CA ASN A 234 14.88 20.23 3.08
C ASN A 234 14.34 21.52 3.72
N ARG A 235 13.72 21.42 4.89
CA ARG A 235 13.25 22.57 5.68
C ARG A 235 14.41 23.40 6.21
N VAL A 236 15.39 22.77 6.86
CA VAL A 236 16.58 23.46 7.40
C VAL A 236 17.40 24.13 6.30
N LEU A 237 17.44 23.56 5.10
CA LEU A 237 18.10 24.15 3.92
C LEU A 237 17.36 25.37 3.37
N LYS A 238 16.01 25.33 3.35
CA LYS A 238 15.16 26.45 2.91
C LYS A 238 15.07 27.56 3.96
N TYR A 239 15.31 27.26 5.22
CA TYR A 239 15.31 28.24 6.31
C TYR A 239 16.48 29.23 6.16
N LYS A 240 16.16 30.47 5.76
CA LYS A 240 17.10 31.59 5.76
C LYS A 240 16.92 32.38 7.06
N LEU A 241 18.00 32.53 7.82
CA LEU A 241 18.03 33.23 9.11
C LEU A 241 17.68 34.74 9.03
N HIS A 242 17.68 35.34 7.83
CA HIS A 242 17.45 36.77 7.62
C HIS A 242 16.72 37.05 6.30
N GLN A 243 15.41 36.82 6.25
CA GLN A 243 14.55 37.50 5.28
C GLN A 243 13.21 37.76 5.94
N ASP A 244 12.92 39.05 6.10
CA ASP A 244 11.80 39.62 6.85
C ASP A 244 10.43 39.25 6.21
N ASP A 245 9.41 39.19 7.06
CA ASP A 245 7.97 39.29 6.75
C ASP A 245 7.23 38.12 6.06
N ASP A 246 7.55 36.85 6.37
CA ASP A 246 6.64 35.73 6.12
C ASP A 246 6.30 35.00 7.44
N GLU A 247 5.08 35.18 7.95
CA GLU A 247 4.56 34.56 9.19
C GLU A 247 4.63 33.02 9.19
N GLU A 248 4.75 32.38 8.02
CA GLU A 248 4.89 30.93 7.87
C GLU A 248 6.30 30.40 8.25
N SER A 249 7.29 31.30 8.39
CA SER A 249 8.70 30.96 8.65
C SER A 249 9.07 30.87 10.14
N ASN A 250 8.17 31.22 11.06
CA ASN A 250 8.42 31.20 12.51
C ASN A 250 8.33 29.80 13.17
N SER A 251 8.13 28.74 12.37
CA SER A 251 8.18 27.38 12.92
C SER A 251 9.63 26.97 13.20
N PRO A 252 9.93 26.41 14.39
CA PRO A 252 11.30 26.02 14.73
C PRO A 252 11.86 25.02 13.69
N PRO A 253 13.15 25.12 13.33
CA PRO A 253 13.76 24.28 12.29
C PRO A 253 13.77 22.79 12.65
N CYS A 254 13.60 22.45 13.94
CA CYS A 254 13.47 21.09 14.42
C CYS A 254 12.06 20.81 14.95
N PRO A 255 11.46 19.68 14.56
CA PRO A 255 10.16 19.30 15.08
C PRO A 255 10.24 18.83 16.54
N GLU A 256 9.12 18.97 17.24
CA GLU A 256 8.94 18.48 18.60
C GLU A 256 8.99 16.95 18.67
N VAL A 257 9.53 16.41 19.76
CA VAL A 257 9.62 14.95 19.99
C VAL A 257 8.24 14.29 19.94
N GLY A 258 7.20 14.95 20.45
CA GLY A 258 5.83 14.43 20.40
C GLY A 258 5.32 14.17 18.98
N LYS A 259 5.68 15.03 18.01
CA LYS A 259 5.32 14.86 16.59
C LYS A 259 6.07 13.69 15.95
N LEU A 260 7.34 13.49 16.33
CA LEU A 260 8.13 12.33 15.88
C LEU A 260 7.53 11.02 16.41
N ILE A 261 7.17 10.96 17.70
CA ILE A 261 6.55 9.77 18.30
C ILE A 261 5.22 9.48 17.60
N TYR A 262 4.38 10.50 17.39
CA TYR A 262 3.12 10.33 16.65
C TYR A 262 3.36 9.78 15.23
N PHE A 263 4.35 10.32 14.51
CA PHE A 263 4.71 9.84 13.18
C PHE A 263 5.18 8.39 13.19
N LEU A 264 5.86 7.94 14.25
CA LEU A 264 6.35 6.57 14.36
C LEU A 264 5.22 5.54 14.36
N PHE A 265 4.08 5.87 14.97
CA PHE A 265 2.88 5.03 15.00
C PHE A 265 1.88 5.30 13.88
N ALA A 266 1.94 6.47 13.22
CA ALA A 266 1.04 6.78 12.12
C ALA A 266 1.16 5.78 10.95
N PRO A 267 0.07 5.37 10.28
CA PRO A 267 0.10 4.45 9.13
C PRO A 267 0.53 5.17 7.84
N THR A 268 1.60 5.97 7.91
CA THR A 268 2.16 6.70 6.77
C THR A 268 3.68 6.64 6.79
N LEU A 269 4.28 6.72 5.60
CA LEU A 269 5.74 6.75 5.41
C LEU A 269 6.28 8.16 5.09
N ILE A 270 5.43 9.19 5.06
CA ILE A 270 5.83 10.57 4.74
C ILE A 270 5.59 11.42 5.97
N TYR A 271 6.66 12.04 6.48
CA TYR A 271 6.63 12.91 7.64
C TYR A 271 5.90 14.24 7.35
N ARG A 272 5.03 14.65 8.26
CA ARG A 272 4.37 15.97 8.32
C ARG A 272 4.24 16.39 9.78
N ASP A 273 4.27 17.69 10.05
CA ASP A 273 4.08 18.21 11.42
C ASP A 273 2.64 18.12 11.89
N SER A 274 1.70 18.21 10.96
CA SER A 274 0.27 18.08 11.20
C SER A 274 -0.31 17.10 10.17
N TYR A 275 -1.05 16.11 10.67
CA TYR A 275 -1.86 15.22 9.86
C TYR A 275 -3.33 15.60 10.03
N PRO A 276 -4.16 15.45 8.99
CA PRO A 276 -5.60 15.63 9.15
C PRO A 276 -6.11 14.64 10.19
N ARG A 277 -6.79 15.15 11.21
CA ARG A 277 -7.40 14.37 12.28
C ARG A 277 -8.92 14.44 12.11
N THR A 278 -9.60 13.35 12.43
CA THR A 278 -11.05 13.39 12.60
C THR A 278 -11.37 14.16 13.88
N SER A 279 -12.45 14.94 13.86
CA SER A 279 -12.92 15.73 15.02
C SER A 279 -13.44 14.84 16.16
N VAL A 280 -13.81 13.60 15.83
CA VAL A 280 -14.27 12.58 16.77
C VAL A 280 -13.47 11.30 16.50
N CYS A 281 -12.97 10.68 17.57
CA CYS A 281 -12.57 9.28 17.51
C CYS A 281 -13.86 8.47 17.58
N GLU A 282 -14.48 8.16 16.43
CA GLU A 282 -15.61 7.24 16.39
C GLU A 282 -15.10 5.88 16.84
N ARG A 283 -15.32 5.56 18.12
CA ARG A 283 -14.93 4.30 18.75
C ARG A 283 -15.52 3.12 17.98
N ASN A 284 -16.70 3.28 17.38
CA ASN A 284 -17.36 2.28 16.56
C ASN A 284 -16.57 1.92 15.30
N ASP A 285 -15.90 2.84 14.61
CA ASP A 285 -15.15 2.49 13.39
C ASP A 285 -13.80 1.83 13.70
N VAL A 286 -13.15 2.23 14.79
CA VAL A 286 -11.94 1.56 15.27
C VAL A 286 -12.27 0.17 15.80
N GLU A 287 -13.45 0.02 16.40
CA GLU A 287 -13.97 -1.27 16.87
C GLU A 287 -14.55 -2.11 15.73
N ILE A 288 -15.09 -1.55 14.64
CA ILE A 288 -15.46 -2.32 13.44
C ILE A 288 -14.20 -2.76 12.68
N ILE A 289 -13.12 -1.97 12.70
CA ILE A 289 -11.84 -2.35 12.07
C ILE A 289 -11.02 -3.32 12.95
N ASN A 290 -11.08 -3.22 14.30
CA ASN A 290 -10.42 -4.14 15.24
C ASN A 290 -11.27 -5.36 15.65
N ASN A 291 -12.60 -5.23 15.61
CA ASN A 291 -13.63 -6.25 15.87
C ASN A 291 -14.63 -6.27 14.68
N ASP A 292 -14.18 -6.54 13.46
CA ASP A 292 -15.08 -7.09 12.46
C ASP A 292 -15.20 -8.61 12.70
N PRO A 293 -16.25 -9.08 13.41
CA PRO A 293 -16.79 -10.41 13.11
C PRO A 293 -18.32 -10.40 13.15
N LEU A 294 -19.00 -11.12 12.23
CA LEU A 294 -20.18 -11.99 12.49
C LEU A 294 -21.32 -11.58 13.47
N ALA A 295 -21.43 -10.35 14.00
CA ALA A 295 -22.24 -10.04 15.18
C ALA A 295 -23.53 -9.27 14.89
N GLU A 296 -23.66 -8.58 13.75
CA GLU A 296 -24.88 -7.82 13.47
C GLU A 296 -25.96 -8.63 12.72
N THR A 297 -25.65 -9.85 12.27
CA THR A 297 -26.61 -10.70 11.53
C THR A 297 -27.43 -11.63 12.43
N ILE A 298 -27.11 -11.78 13.73
CA ILE A 298 -27.91 -12.59 14.66
C ILE A 298 -28.99 -11.76 15.38
N TYR A 299 -28.92 -10.42 15.40
CA TYR A 299 -29.90 -9.57 16.10
C TYR A 299 -31.03 -8.97 15.23
N ARG A 300 -31.14 -9.35 13.94
CA ARG A 300 -32.26 -8.91 13.07
C ARG A 300 -33.20 -10.02 12.58
N CYS A 301 -33.04 -11.24 13.09
CA CYS A 301 -34.05 -12.29 12.99
C CYS A 301 -34.48 -12.73 14.41
N GLY A 302 -35.29 -11.87 15.02
CA GLY A 302 -36.00 -12.07 16.28
C GLY A 302 -37.08 -11.01 16.38
#